data_AF-A0A2N3AWT9-F1
#
_entry.id   AF-A0A2N3AWT9-F1
#
_cell.length_a   1.000
_cell.length_b   1.000
_cell.length_c   1.000
_cell.angle_alpha   90.00
_cell.angle_beta   90.00
_cell.angle_gamma   90.00
#
_symmetry.space_group_name_H-M   'P 1'
#
loop_
_entity.id
_entity.type
_entity.pdbx_description
1 polymer ?
#
loop_
_entity_poly.entity_id
_entity_poly.type
_entity_poly.pdbx_seq_one_letter_code
_entity_poly.pdbx_strand_id
1 'polypeptide(L)' 'RRDLVRQSPRRDGATVGTFALRSPVRPNPIASSVVTLVAVEGDTLVVRGLDCVDGTPLIDIKPEACPHA' A
#
# COMPACT_ATOMS: atom_id res chain seq x y z
N ARG A 1 -10.34 -11.21 -1.78
CA ARG A 1 -11.75 -11.07 -1.34
C ARG A 1 -12.02 -9.60 -1.10
N ARG A 2 -13.08 -9.05 -1.68
CA ARG A 2 -13.39 -7.59 -1.65
C ARG A 2 -14.58 -7.27 -0.73
N ASP A 3 -15.21 -8.31 -0.20
CA ASP A 3 -16.47 -8.34 0.55
C ASP A 3 -16.27 -8.40 2.07
N LEU A 4 -15.03 -8.54 2.56
CA LEU A 4 -14.75 -8.64 3.99
C LEU A 4 -14.82 -7.26 4.66
N VAL A 5 -15.82 -7.08 5.53
CA VAL A 5 -16.04 -5.85 6.31
C VAL A 5 -15.40 -5.92 7.71
N ARG A 6 -15.22 -7.12 8.26
CA ARG A 6 -14.50 -7.39 9.52
C ARG A 6 -13.43 -8.46 9.30
N GLN A 7 -12.30 -8.32 9.96
CA GLN A 7 -11.14 -9.22 9.82
C GLN A 7 -10.51 -9.49 11.18
N SER A 8 -9.88 -10.67 11.36
CA SER A 8 -9.06 -10.99 12.54
C SER A 8 -7.59 -11.13 12.11
N PRO A 9 -6.82 -10.03 12.04
CA PRO A 9 -5.43 -10.08 11.56
C PRO A 9 -4.53 -10.94 12.44
N ARG A 10 -4.82 -10.97 13.76
CA ARG A 10 -4.08 -11.74 14.76
C ARG A 10 -4.48 -13.20 14.83
N ARG A 11 -5.54 -13.61 14.11
CA ARG A 11 -6.10 -14.98 14.13
C ARG A 11 -6.48 -15.47 15.52
N ASP A 12 -6.89 -14.55 16.39
CA ASP A 12 -7.29 -14.78 17.78
C ASP A 12 -8.82 -14.78 17.97
N GLY A 13 -9.58 -14.66 16.88
CA GLY A 13 -11.04 -14.58 16.89
C GLY A 13 -11.59 -13.17 17.16
N ALA A 14 -10.76 -12.25 17.67
CA ALA A 14 -11.15 -10.84 17.78
C ALA A 14 -11.12 -10.20 16.38
N THR A 15 -12.19 -9.49 16.02
CA THR A 15 -12.33 -8.88 14.69
C THR A 15 -12.40 -7.37 14.73
N VAL A 16 -11.66 -6.74 13.82
CA VAL A 16 -11.59 -5.29 13.60
C VAL A 16 -12.16 -4.98 12.22
N GLY A 17 -12.83 -3.83 12.09
CA GLY A 17 -13.38 -3.39 10.81
C GLY A 17 -12.28 -3.16 9.76
N THR A 18 -12.54 -3.51 8.51
CA THR A 18 -11.57 -3.43 7.40
C THR A 18 -10.98 -2.02 7.22
N PHE A 19 -11.77 -0.97 7.43
CA PHE A 19 -11.30 0.42 7.30
C PHE A 19 -10.46 0.92 8.47
N ALA A 20 -10.46 0.22 9.61
CA ALA A 20 -9.58 0.50 10.75
C ALA A 20 -8.23 -0.24 10.65
N LEU A 21 -7.99 -0.94 9.54
CA LEU A 21 -6.79 -1.74 9.29
C LEU A 21 -6.07 -1.28 8.02
N ARG A 22 -4.79 -1.62 7.91
CA ARG A 22 -4.01 -1.57 6.66
C ARG A 22 -3.99 -2.92 5.95
N SER A 23 -5.09 -3.66 6.00
CA SER A 23 -5.18 -4.98 5.36
C SER A 23 -5.12 -4.86 3.83
N PRO A 24 -4.44 -5.76 3.10
CA PRO A 24 -4.56 -5.84 1.64
C PRO A 24 -5.95 -6.30 1.20
N VAL A 25 -6.73 -6.90 2.11
CA VAL A 25 -8.08 -7.39 1.85
C VAL A 25 -9.08 -6.25 2.07
N ARG A 26 -9.37 -5.49 1.00
CA ARG A 26 -10.28 -4.33 1.01
C ARG A 26 -11.17 -4.34 -0.23
N PRO A 27 -12.31 -3.62 -0.23
CA PRO A 27 -13.16 -3.49 -1.42
C PRO A 27 -12.39 -3.00 -2.65
N ASN A 28 -11.54 -1.99 -2.45
CA ASN A 28 -10.57 -1.52 -3.43
C ASN A 28 -9.17 -1.80 -2.88
N PRO A 29 -8.44 -2.83 -3.35
CA PRO A 29 -7.15 -3.26 -2.82
C PRO A 29 -6.02 -2.34 -3.29
N ILE A 30 -6.13 -1.06 -2.94
CA ILE A 30 -5.13 -0.03 -3.21
C ILE A 30 -4.32 0.16 -1.93
N ALA A 31 -3.00 0.10 -2.05
CA ALA A 31 -2.02 0.38 -1.01
C ALA A 31 -1.15 1.57 -1.43
N SER A 32 -0.54 2.23 -0.45
CA SER A 32 0.40 3.32 -0.66
C SER A 32 1.55 3.16 0.33
N SER A 33 2.77 3.34 -0.15
CA SER A 33 3.99 3.24 0.63
C SER A 33 4.82 4.49 0.39
N VAL A 34 5.28 5.12 1.47
CA VAL A 34 6.30 6.18 1.38
C VAL A 34 7.64 5.49 1.24
N VAL A 35 8.38 5.81 0.19
CA VAL A 35 9.62 5.14 -0.17
C VAL A 35 10.76 6.13 -0.31
N THR A 36 11.99 5.65 -0.10
CA THR A 36 13.18 6.43 -0.43
C THR A 36 13.53 6.20 -1.89
N LEU A 37 13.63 7.28 -2.68
CA LEU A 37 14.19 7.23 -4.02
C LEU A 37 15.71 7.05 -3.95
N VAL A 38 16.22 6.00 -4.59
CA VAL A 38 17.65 5.66 -4.61
C VAL A 38 18.30 6.11 -5.92
N ALA A 39 17.64 5.85 -7.06
CA ALA A 39 18.12 6.26 -8.38
C ALA A 39 16.96 6.42 -9.37
N VAL A 40 17.21 7.18 -10.44
CA VAL A 40 16.33 7.30 -11.60
C VAL A 40 17.11 6.83 -12.82
N GLU A 41 16.60 5.79 -13.48
CA GLU A 41 17.24 5.10 -14.59
C GLU A 41 16.30 5.09 -15.80
N GLY A 42 16.31 6.17 -16.58
CA GLY A 42 15.38 6.34 -17.70
C GLY A 42 13.93 6.42 -17.22
N ASP A 43 13.13 5.42 -17.54
CA ASP A 43 11.72 5.27 -17.12
C ASP A 43 11.56 4.47 -15.80
N THR A 44 12.67 4.04 -15.20
CA THR A 44 12.70 3.20 -14.00
C THR A 44 13.08 3.99 -12.76
N LEU A 45 12.32 3.82 -11.68
CA LEU A 45 12.63 4.36 -10.36
C LEU A 45 13.15 3.24 -9.44
N VAL A 46 14.40 3.35 -9.01
CA VAL A 46 14.96 2.44 -8.01
C VAL A 46 14.64 2.99 -6.63
N VAL A 47 13.88 2.24 -5.84
CA VAL A 47 13.37 2.70 -4.55
C VAL A 47 13.62 1.68 -3.44
N ARG A 48 13.57 2.15 -2.19
CA ARG A 48 13.62 1.30 -0.98
C ARG A 48 12.40 1.55 -0.10
N GLY A 49 11.81 0.47 0.42
CA GLY A 49 10.68 0.53 1.36
C GLY A 49 9.33 0.07 0.79
N LEU A 50 9.32 -0.57 -0.39
CA LEU A 50 8.12 -1.25 -0.90
C LEU A 50 7.90 -2.59 -0.17
N ASP A 51 6.64 -2.91 0.09
CA ASP A 51 6.15 -4.15 0.70
C ASP A 51 5.26 -4.96 -0.26
N CYS A 52 5.22 -4.57 -1.55
CA CYS A 52 4.50 -5.28 -2.59
C CYS A 52 5.29 -6.46 -3.17
N VAL A 53 4.58 -7.44 -3.72
CA VAL A 53 5.20 -8.55 -4.45
C VAL A 53 5.62 -8.11 -5.85
N ASP A 54 6.57 -8.83 -6.45
CA ASP A 54 6.99 -8.59 -7.83
C ASP A 54 5.81 -8.67 -8.81
N GLY A 55 5.82 -7.80 -9.82
CA GLY A 55 4.72 -7.65 -10.79
C GLY A 55 3.44 -6.98 -10.25
N THR A 56 3.45 -6.44 -9.03
CA THR A 56 2.30 -5.66 -8.52
C THR A 56 2.05 -4.42 -9.40
N PRO A 57 0.83 -4.20 -9.93
CA PRO A 57 0.55 -3.06 -10.79
C PRO A 57 0.71 -1.72 -10.08
N LEU A 58 1.45 -0.79 -10.69
CA LEU A 58 1.54 0.60 -10.26
C LEU A 58 0.32 1.39 -10.76
N ILE A 59 -0.27 2.21 -9.88
CA ILE A 59 -1.44 3.04 -10.20
C ILE A 59 -1.10 4.54 -10.23
N ASP A 60 -0.24 5.00 -9.31
CA ASP A 60 0.03 6.43 -9.11
C ASP A 60 1.36 6.63 -8.37
N ILE A 61 2.01 7.78 -8.58
CA ILE A 61 3.23 8.23 -7.88
C ILE A 61 3.04 9.70 -7.49
N LYS A 62 3.35 10.05 -6.24
CA LYS A 62 3.28 11.43 -5.73
C LYS A 62 4.53 11.80 -4.93
N PRO A 63 4.97 13.08 -4.96
CA PRO A 63 5.96 13.56 -4.00
C PRO A 63 5.37 13.50 -2.59
N GLU A 64 6.19 13.10 -1.60
CA GLU A 64 5.74 12.92 -0.21
C GLU A 64 5.30 14.24 0.44
N ALA A 65 6.04 15.32 0.18
CA ALA A 65 5.65 16.67 0.51
C ALA A 65 5.40 17.47 -0.77
N CYS A 66 4.28 18.20 -0.81
CA CYS A 66 4.11 19.29 -1.76
C CYS A 66 4.70 20.56 -1.13
N PRO A 67 5.78 21.16 -1.67
CA PRO A 67 6.32 22.42 -1.16
C PRO A 67 5.41 23.64 -1.40
N HIS A 68 4.24 23.43 -2.00
CA HIS A 68 3.25 24.46 -2.33
C HIS A 68 1.86 24.18 -1.75
N ALA A 69 1.77 23.28 -0.76
CA ALA A 69 0.56 23.08 0.04
C ALA A 69 0.45 24.16 1.14
#